data_AF-A0A9J6ZUB6-F1
#
_entry.id   AF-A0A9J6ZUB6-F1
#
_cell.length_a   1.000
_cell.length_b   1.000
_cell.length_c   1.000
_cell.angle_alpha   90.00
_cell.angle_beta   90.00
_cell.angle_gamma   90.00
#
_symmetry.space_group_name_H-M   'P 1'
#
loop_
_entity.id
_entity.type
_entity.pdbx_description
1 polymer ?
#
loop_
_entity_poly.entity_id
_entity_poly.type
_entity_poly.pdbx_seq_one_letter_code
_entity_poly.pdbx_strand_id
1 'polypeptide(L)'
;MKIYIALATLAICSFFVAYTLPTDEMLKGIYASPGLLALFGVLYQVLRDQSAHERNLEIQKRQQVFNIGATSHMANVAFDKHVEFCEKYMQEVHETVSTLFREGPTDKALSHAGNFHTLRQEYAAWLTDDINENLFPFEQALRSLGAGEHFIRQTTGAPQYQEQRSKHIDKVYKDFSKILTIEEGAEPDPVVATEVVKKKVRDILDIEQLVQLRKRLIEEANNAINT
;
A
#
# COMPACT_ATOMS: atom_id res chain seq x y z
N MET A 1 31.91 23.82 -16.62
CA MET A 1 32.80 24.27 -17.72
C MET A 1 33.92 25.21 -17.26
N LYS A 2 33.64 26.31 -16.55
CA LYS A 2 34.66 27.30 -16.12
C LYS A 2 35.81 26.72 -15.26
N ILE A 3 35.51 25.79 -14.36
CA ILE A 3 36.50 25.16 -13.45
C ILE A 3 37.45 24.21 -14.20
N TYR A 4 36.93 23.44 -15.15
CA TYR A 4 37.74 22.54 -16.00
C TYR A 4 38.75 23.31 -16.85
N ILE A 5 38.33 24.44 -17.42
CA ILE A 5 39.19 25.32 -18.22
C ILE A 5 40.30 25.90 -17.32
N ALA A 6 39.97 26.35 -16.10
CA ALA A 6 40.94 26.89 -15.16
C ALA A 6 42.02 25.86 -14.73
N LEU A 7 41.60 24.64 -14.40
CA LEU A 7 42.53 23.56 -14.01
C LEU A 7 43.40 23.10 -15.18
N ALA A 8 42.84 23.01 -16.39
CA ALA A 8 43.60 22.67 -17.59
C ALA A 8 44.65 23.76 -17.92
N THR A 9 44.29 25.04 -17.83
CA THR A 9 45.25 26.13 -18.01
C THR A 9 46.35 26.14 -16.96
N LEU A 10 46.02 25.82 -15.70
CA LEU A 10 47.01 25.72 -14.62
C LEU A 10 48.03 24.62 -14.89
N ALA A 11 47.56 23.45 -15.35
CA ALA A 11 48.42 22.33 -15.70
C ALA A 11 49.36 22.67 -16.86
N ILE A 12 48.82 23.22 -17.95
CA ILE A 12 49.60 23.60 -19.13
C ILE A 12 50.68 24.63 -18.78
N CYS A 13 50.33 25.68 -18.02
CA CYS A 13 51.30 26.68 -17.58
C CYS A 13 52.37 26.11 -16.65
N SER A 14 52.00 25.24 -15.72
CA SER A 14 52.94 24.61 -14.78
C SER A 14 53.96 23.71 -15.50
N PHE A 15 53.52 22.89 -16.46
CA PHE A 15 54.43 22.05 -17.26
C PHE A 15 55.27 22.87 -18.23
N PHE A 16 54.72 23.94 -18.82
CA PHE A 16 55.46 24.82 -19.73
C PHE A 16 56.63 25.52 -19.01
N VAL A 17 56.36 26.08 -17.82
CA VAL A 17 57.39 26.74 -16.98
C VAL A 17 58.48 25.75 -16.55
N ALA A 18 58.11 24.53 -16.18
CA ALA A 18 59.07 23.48 -15.80
C ALA A 18 59.96 23.01 -16.97
N TYR A 19 59.46 23.08 -18.22
CA TYR A 19 60.20 22.70 -19.42
C TYR A 19 61.18 23.78 -19.91
N THR A 20 60.79 25.06 -19.84
CA THR A 20 61.60 26.17 -20.38
C THR A 20 62.73 26.65 -19.46
N LEU A 21 62.64 26.38 -18.15
CA LEU A 21 63.62 26.84 -17.16
C LEU A 21 64.78 25.83 -16.98
N PRO A 22 66.05 26.21 -17.28
CA PRO A 22 67.22 25.37 -17.03
C PRO A 22 67.56 25.40 -15.54
N THR A 23 66.83 24.61 -14.76
CA THR A 23 66.97 24.49 -13.30
C THR A 23 67.36 23.07 -12.89
N ASP A 24 67.91 22.96 -11.68
CA ASP A 24 68.32 21.71 -11.04
C ASP A 24 67.14 20.72 -10.91
N GLU A 25 67.40 19.40 -10.92
CA GLU A 25 66.36 18.37 -10.99
C GLU A 25 65.34 18.45 -9.85
N MET A 26 65.79 18.85 -8.65
CA MET A 26 64.90 19.06 -7.50
C MET A 26 63.90 20.21 -7.70
N LEU A 27 64.30 21.31 -8.33
CA LEU A 27 63.43 22.48 -8.50
C LEU A 27 62.37 22.24 -9.57
N LYS A 28 62.70 21.47 -10.62
CA LYS A 28 61.73 21.06 -11.65
C LYS A 28 60.54 20.27 -11.07
N GLY A 29 60.78 19.43 -10.06
CA GLY A 29 59.71 18.71 -9.35
C GLY A 29 58.75 19.63 -8.60
N ILE A 30 59.26 20.70 -7.98
CA ILE A 30 58.44 21.69 -7.28
C ILE A 30 57.57 22.47 -8.26
N TYR A 31 58.12 22.89 -9.40
CA TYR A 31 57.37 23.64 -10.43
C TYR A 31 56.34 22.78 -11.18
N ALA A 32 56.54 21.46 -11.26
CA ALA A 32 55.59 20.53 -11.86
C ALA A 32 54.46 20.07 -10.91
N SER A 33 54.65 20.25 -9.59
CA SER A 33 53.68 19.81 -8.57
C SER A 33 52.28 20.44 -8.69
N PRO A 34 52.10 21.74 -9.03
CA PRO A 34 50.78 22.32 -9.24
C PRO A 34 50.06 21.72 -10.44
N GLY A 35 50.80 21.34 -11.49
CA GLY A 35 50.26 20.65 -12.66
C GLY A 35 49.76 19.24 -12.34
N LEU A 36 50.48 18.49 -11.51
CA LEU A 36 50.02 17.19 -11.01
C LEU A 36 48.74 17.33 -10.15
N LEU A 37 48.70 18.30 -9.24
CA LEU A 37 47.50 18.55 -8.43
C LEU A 37 46.30 18.99 -9.28
N ALA A 38 46.53 19.77 -10.34
CA ALA A 38 45.48 20.12 -11.29
C ALA A 38 44.93 18.89 -12.02
N LEU A 39 45.78 17.96 -12.45
CA LEU A 39 45.35 16.71 -13.09
C LEU A 39 44.54 15.83 -12.12
N PHE A 40 45.00 15.65 -10.88
CA PHE A 40 44.23 14.94 -9.86
C PHE A 40 42.90 15.63 -9.55
N GLY A 41 42.87 16.97 -9.52
CA GLY A 41 41.66 17.76 -9.35
C GLY A 41 40.65 17.56 -10.48
N VAL A 42 41.10 17.51 -11.73
CA VAL A 42 40.24 17.20 -12.88
C VAL A 42 39.68 15.79 -12.77
N LEU A 43 40.50 14.78 -12.44
CA LEU A 43 40.04 13.40 -12.27
C LEU A 43 38.97 13.28 -11.16
N TYR A 44 39.20 13.92 -10.01
CA TYR A 44 38.22 13.95 -8.94
C TYR A 44 36.92 14.63 -9.36
N GLN A 45 37.01 15.74 -10.10
CA GLN A 45 35.82 16.46 -10.57
C GLN A 45 35.03 15.63 -11.59
N VAL A 46 35.70 14.92 -12.50
CA VAL A 46 35.07 14.01 -13.45
C VAL A 46 34.33 12.88 -12.71
N LEU A 47 34.96 12.25 -11.72
CA LEU A 47 34.32 11.20 -10.91
C LEU A 47 33.08 11.73 -10.16
N ARG A 48 33.18 12.93 -9.58
CA ARG A 48 32.05 13.56 -8.89
C ARG A 48 30.90 13.88 -9.85
N ASP A 49 31.21 14.44 -11.01
CA ASP A 49 30.19 14.81 -12.01
C ASP A 49 29.54 13.56 -12.62
N GLN A 50 30.30 12.47 -12.83
CA GLN A 50 29.74 11.16 -13.23
C GLN A 50 28.80 10.60 -12.17
N SER A 51 29.20 10.60 -10.90
CA SER A 51 28.34 10.15 -9.80
C SER A 51 27.06 10.99 -9.68
N ALA A 52 27.16 12.32 -9.82
CA ALA A 52 25.99 13.20 -9.83
C ALA A 52 25.08 12.93 -11.04
N HIS A 53 25.65 12.66 -12.21
CA HIS A 53 24.90 12.35 -13.42
C HIS A 53 24.18 11.00 -13.31
N GLU A 54 24.86 9.96 -12.83
CA GLU A 54 24.26 8.64 -12.58
C GLU A 54 23.11 8.73 -11.58
N ARG A 55 23.29 9.47 -10.48
CA ARG A 55 22.23 9.71 -9.50
C ARG A 55 21.03 10.43 -10.11
N ASN A 56 21.27 11.43 -10.95
CA ASN A 56 20.19 12.15 -11.64
C ASN A 56 19.45 11.26 -12.66
N LEU A 57 20.18 10.43 -13.41
CA LEU A 57 19.57 9.44 -14.31
C LEU A 57 18.72 8.42 -13.55
N GLU A 58 19.19 7.96 -12.39
CA GLU A 58 18.42 7.04 -11.56
C GLU A 58 17.13 7.71 -11.03
N ILE A 59 17.22 8.95 -10.55
CA ILE A 59 16.05 9.73 -10.10
C ILE A 59 15.05 9.91 -11.26
N GLN A 60 15.53 10.30 -12.44
CA GLN A 60 14.68 10.45 -13.63
C GLN A 60 14.03 9.13 -14.03
N LYS A 61 14.77 8.02 -14.02
CA LYS A 61 14.25 6.70 -14.34
C LYS A 61 13.18 6.28 -13.33
N ARG A 62 13.41 6.51 -12.04
CA ARG A 62 12.40 6.25 -10.98
C ARG A 62 11.16 7.11 -11.18
N GLN A 63 11.31 8.40 -11.47
CA GLN A 63 10.19 9.31 -11.77
C GLN A 63 9.44 8.88 -13.03
N GLN A 64 10.13 8.46 -14.08
CA GLN A 64 9.51 8.01 -15.33
C GLN A 64 8.75 6.71 -15.13
N VAL A 65 9.33 5.72 -14.44
CA VAL A 65 8.64 4.46 -14.11
C VAL A 65 7.43 4.73 -13.22
N PHE A 66 7.56 5.62 -12.23
CA PHE A 66 6.44 6.03 -11.39
C PHE A 66 5.35 6.72 -12.21
N ASN A 67 5.69 7.67 -13.08
CA ASN A 67 4.72 8.34 -13.94
C ASN A 67 4.05 7.36 -14.88
N ILE A 68 4.78 6.47 -15.56
CA ILE A 68 4.18 5.42 -16.41
C ILE A 68 3.28 4.51 -15.57
N GLY A 69 3.73 4.12 -14.38
CA GLY A 69 2.97 3.28 -13.46
C GLY A 69 1.72 3.94 -12.89
N ALA A 70 1.73 5.25 -12.63
CA ALA A 70 0.65 5.98 -11.99
C ALA A 70 -0.31 6.65 -12.99
N THR A 71 0.17 7.03 -14.18
CA THR A 71 -0.61 7.73 -15.21
C THR A 71 -0.95 6.85 -16.41
N SER A 72 -0.59 5.56 -16.39
CA SER A 72 -1.04 4.67 -17.46
C SER A 72 -2.55 4.49 -17.40
N HIS A 73 -3.15 4.29 -18.58
CA HIS A 73 -4.57 3.95 -18.68
C HIS A 73 -4.92 2.72 -17.82
N MET A 74 -4.03 1.72 -17.75
CA MET A 74 -4.23 0.52 -16.95
C MET A 74 -4.26 0.82 -15.45
N ALA A 75 -3.41 1.74 -14.97
CA ALA A 75 -3.39 2.13 -13.57
C ALA A 75 -4.67 2.86 -13.17
N ASN A 76 -5.14 3.81 -14.00
CA ASN A 76 -6.42 4.48 -13.77
C ASN A 76 -7.57 3.46 -13.70
N VAL A 77 -7.65 2.53 -14.65
CA VAL A 77 -8.68 1.47 -14.65
C VAL A 77 -8.57 0.58 -13.41
N ALA A 78 -7.36 0.21 -12.99
CA ALA A 78 -7.16 -0.59 -11.78
C ALA A 78 -7.63 0.15 -10.51
N PHE A 79 -7.30 1.43 -10.38
CA PHE A 79 -7.79 2.27 -9.28
C PHE A 79 -9.31 2.41 -9.31
N ASP A 80 -9.89 2.71 -10.46
CA ASP A 80 -11.35 2.84 -10.61
C ASP A 80 -12.06 1.54 -10.24
N LYS A 81 -11.53 0.38 -10.68
CA LYS A 81 -12.08 -0.94 -10.33
C LYS A 81 -11.91 -1.29 -8.86
N HIS A 82 -10.80 -0.91 -8.24
CA HIS A 82 -10.60 -1.07 -6.81
C HIS A 82 -11.59 -0.22 -6.00
N VAL A 83 -11.82 1.04 -6.40
CA VAL A 83 -12.81 1.92 -5.77
C VAL A 83 -14.22 1.33 -5.93
N GLU A 84 -14.59 0.91 -7.15
CA GLU A 84 -15.89 0.29 -7.42
C GLU A 84 -16.11 -0.97 -6.57
N PHE A 85 -15.08 -1.82 -6.43
CA PHE A 85 -15.12 -2.98 -5.54
C PHE A 85 -15.32 -2.56 -4.09
N CYS A 86 -14.54 -1.60 -3.60
CA CYS A 86 -14.63 -1.12 -2.22
C CYS A 86 -16.03 -0.59 -1.88
N GLU A 87 -16.64 0.19 -2.78
CA GLU A 87 -17.99 0.71 -2.60
C GLU A 87 -19.03 -0.41 -2.52
N LYS A 88 -19.03 -1.33 -3.51
CA LYS A 88 -19.95 -2.48 -3.53
C LYS A 88 -19.76 -3.41 -2.33
N TYR A 89 -18.51 -3.69 -1.96
CA TYR A 89 -18.19 -4.54 -0.82
C TYR A 89 -18.64 -3.91 0.50
N MET A 90 -18.40 -2.61 0.68
CA MET A 90 -18.84 -1.89 1.88
C MET A 90 -20.37 -1.77 1.98
N GLN A 91 -21.06 -1.64 0.83
CA GLN A 91 -22.52 -1.69 0.80
C GLN A 91 -23.02 -3.06 1.30
N GLU A 92 -22.48 -4.16 0.77
CA GLU A 92 -22.85 -5.51 1.19
C GLU A 92 -22.52 -5.76 2.67
N VAL A 93 -21.41 -5.23 3.20
CA VAL A 93 -21.10 -5.26 4.63
C VAL A 93 -22.15 -4.52 5.45
N HIS A 94 -22.57 -3.33 5.00
CA HIS A 94 -23.61 -2.58 5.70
C HIS A 94 -24.94 -3.33 5.73
N GLU A 95 -25.35 -3.90 4.61
CA GLU A 95 -26.57 -4.72 4.51
C GLU A 95 -26.49 -5.97 5.38
N THR A 96 -25.35 -6.68 5.34
CA THR A 96 -25.11 -7.86 6.17
C THR A 96 -25.24 -7.55 7.65
N VAL A 97 -24.55 -6.51 8.12
CA VAL A 97 -24.56 -6.11 9.53
C VAL A 97 -25.96 -5.64 9.94
N SER A 98 -26.65 -4.87 9.10
CA SER A 98 -28.04 -4.46 9.34
C SER A 98 -28.99 -5.66 9.48
N THR A 99 -28.82 -6.68 8.63
CA THR A 99 -29.62 -7.92 8.71
C THR A 99 -29.33 -8.67 10.01
N LEU A 100 -28.05 -8.84 10.36
CA LEU A 100 -27.63 -9.53 11.58
C LEU A 100 -28.10 -8.81 12.85
N PHE A 101 -28.14 -7.48 12.88
CA PHE A 101 -28.69 -6.72 14.02
C PHE A 101 -30.21 -6.82 14.12
N ARG A 102 -30.92 -6.81 12.98
CA ARG A 102 -32.38 -6.85 12.97
C ARG A 102 -32.92 -8.22 13.33
N GLU A 103 -32.27 -9.28 12.87
CA GLU A 103 -32.79 -10.65 12.92
C GLU A 103 -32.00 -11.55 13.88
N GLY A 104 -30.83 -11.12 14.36
CA GLY A 104 -29.90 -11.96 15.09
C GLY A 104 -29.19 -12.95 14.16
N PRO A 105 -28.74 -14.11 14.69
CA PRO A 105 -28.27 -15.20 13.84
C PRO A 105 -29.39 -15.63 12.88
N THR A 106 -29.10 -15.61 11.58
CA THR A 106 -30.11 -15.88 10.53
C THR A 106 -29.52 -16.67 9.37
N ASP A 107 -30.36 -17.45 8.69
CA ASP A 107 -29.99 -18.20 7.48
C ASP A 107 -29.68 -17.27 6.28
N LYS A 108 -30.19 -16.03 6.31
CA LYS A 108 -29.87 -14.98 5.32
C LYS A 108 -28.38 -14.62 5.27
N ALA A 109 -27.63 -14.89 6.34
CA ALA A 109 -26.17 -14.75 6.33
C ALA A 109 -25.52 -15.56 5.20
N LEU A 110 -26.10 -16.70 4.81
CA LEU A 110 -25.61 -17.50 3.70
C LEU A 110 -25.74 -16.77 2.35
N SER A 111 -26.82 -16.00 2.18
CA SER A 111 -27.04 -15.19 0.96
C SER A 111 -25.99 -14.08 0.87
N HIS A 112 -25.77 -13.36 1.97
CA HIS A 112 -24.74 -12.32 2.06
C HIS A 112 -23.33 -12.89 1.79
N ALA A 113 -23.00 -14.06 2.35
CA ALA A 113 -21.74 -14.76 2.07
C ALA A 113 -21.60 -15.21 0.60
N GLY A 114 -22.72 -15.47 -0.08
CA GLY A 114 -22.76 -15.70 -1.52
C GLY A 114 -22.44 -14.42 -2.31
N ASN A 115 -23.07 -13.31 -1.95
CA ASN A 115 -22.85 -12.00 -2.60
C ASN A 115 -21.38 -11.56 -2.50
N PHE A 116 -20.76 -11.67 -1.32
CA PHE A 116 -19.33 -11.37 -1.16
C PHE A 116 -18.45 -12.21 -2.07
N HIS A 117 -18.75 -13.50 -2.21
CA HIS A 117 -18.02 -14.38 -3.09
C HIS A 117 -18.17 -13.97 -4.57
N THR A 118 -19.40 -13.61 -4.99
CA THR A 118 -19.66 -13.12 -6.35
C THR A 118 -18.91 -11.81 -6.62
N LEU A 119 -18.91 -10.86 -5.69
CA LEU A 119 -18.12 -9.63 -5.81
C LEU A 119 -16.64 -9.96 -5.98
N ARG A 120 -16.07 -10.85 -5.18
CA ARG A 120 -14.66 -11.25 -5.33
C ARG A 120 -14.35 -11.90 -6.67
N GLN A 121 -15.26 -12.69 -7.22
CA GLN A 121 -15.10 -13.28 -8.54
C GLN A 121 -15.16 -12.22 -9.65
N GLU A 122 -16.07 -11.25 -9.56
CA GLU A 122 -16.22 -10.16 -10.54
C GLU A 122 -14.96 -9.29 -10.61
N TYR A 123 -14.34 -9.03 -9.45
CA TYR A 123 -13.16 -8.16 -9.33
C TYR A 123 -11.83 -8.92 -9.22
N ALA A 124 -11.81 -10.24 -9.41
CA ALA A 124 -10.63 -11.09 -9.15
C ALA A 124 -9.35 -10.61 -9.88
N ALA A 125 -9.48 -10.05 -11.07
CA ALA A 125 -8.34 -9.54 -11.86
C ALA A 125 -7.68 -8.28 -11.26
N TRP A 126 -8.37 -7.59 -10.36
CA TRP A 126 -7.99 -6.28 -9.81
C TRP A 126 -7.71 -6.32 -8.30
N LEU A 127 -7.96 -7.47 -7.65
CA LEU A 127 -7.72 -7.66 -6.23
C LEU A 127 -6.33 -8.23 -5.99
N THR A 128 -5.67 -7.75 -4.93
CA THR A 128 -4.43 -8.34 -4.45
C THR A 128 -4.73 -9.62 -3.66
N ASP A 129 -3.75 -10.52 -3.61
CA ASP A 129 -3.85 -11.75 -2.80
C ASP A 129 -4.04 -11.40 -1.31
N ASP A 130 -3.40 -10.33 -0.83
CA ASP A 130 -3.53 -9.87 0.56
C ASP A 130 -4.97 -9.49 0.93
N ILE A 131 -5.65 -8.68 0.11
CA ILE A 131 -7.06 -8.32 0.33
C ILE A 131 -7.93 -9.59 0.32
N ASN A 132 -7.67 -10.49 -0.62
CA ASN A 132 -8.40 -11.74 -0.77
C ASN A 132 -8.26 -12.67 0.45
N GLU A 133 -7.06 -12.80 1.00
CA GLU A 133 -6.78 -13.61 2.18
C GLU A 133 -7.38 -12.99 3.45
N ASN A 134 -7.29 -11.67 3.59
CA ASN A 134 -7.76 -10.95 4.77
C ASN A 134 -9.30 -10.86 4.86
N LEU A 135 -10.01 -10.84 3.73
CA LEU A 135 -11.48 -10.86 3.69
C LEU A 135 -12.07 -12.25 3.95
N PHE A 136 -11.33 -13.32 3.62
CA PHE A 136 -11.84 -14.69 3.66
C PHE A 136 -12.34 -15.13 5.05
N PRO A 137 -11.65 -14.87 6.18
CA PRO A 137 -12.12 -15.24 7.51
C PRO A 137 -13.47 -14.63 7.88
N PHE A 138 -13.75 -13.42 7.41
CA PHE A 138 -15.03 -12.74 7.63
C PHE A 138 -16.16 -13.44 6.86
N GLU A 139 -15.96 -13.67 5.56
CA GLU A 139 -16.93 -14.39 4.71
C GLU A 139 -17.16 -15.83 5.19
N GLN A 140 -16.10 -16.50 5.64
CA GLN A 140 -16.17 -17.87 6.15
C GLN A 140 -16.97 -17.96 7.44
N ALA A 141 -16.80 -16.99 8.36
CA ALA A 141 -17.60 -16.91 9.57
C ALA A 141 -19.08 -16.71 9.22
N LEU A 142 -19.38 -15.82 8.27
CA LEU A 142 -20.75 -15.56 7.83
C LEU A 142 -21.40 -16.79 7.17
N ARG A 143 -20.66 -17.51 6.33
CA ARG A 143 -21.10 -18.76 5.72
C ARG A 143 -21.34 -19.86 6.77
N SER A 144 -20.46 -19.97 7.76
CA SER A 144 -20.61 -20.91 8.89
C SER A 144 -21.85 -20.59 9.71
N LEU A 145 -22.10 -19.32 10.00
CA LEU A 145 -23.29 -18.85 10.70
C LEU A 145 -24.57 -19.24 9.95
N GLY A 146 -24.66 -18.86 8.68
CA GLY A 146 -25.86 -19.13 7.87
C GLY A 146 -26.13 -20.62 7.68
N ALA A 147 -25.09 -21.43 7.47
CA ALA A 147 -25.22 -22.88 7.39
C ALA A 147 -25.66 -23.50 8.72
N GLY A 148 -25.15 -22.99 9.85
CA GLY A 148 -25.52 -23.44 11.18
C GLY A 148 -26.98 -23.15 11.51
N GLU A 149 -27.44 -21.93 11.26
CA GLU A 149 -28.85 -21.54 11.42
C GLU A 149 -29.78 -22.37 10.53
N HIS A 150 -29.40 -22.55 9.27
CA HIS A 150 -30.18 -23.38 8.35
C HIS A 150 -30.33 -24.82 8.86
N PHE A 151 -29.26 -25.42 9.39
CA PHE A 151 -29.29 -26.76 9.99
C PHE A 151 -30.20 -26.80 11.22
N ILE A 152 -30.09 -25.82 12.13
CA ILE A 152 -30.93 -25.75 13.34
C ILE A 152 -32.40 -25.68 12.95
N ARG A 153 -32.73 -24.79 12.00
CA ARG A 153 -34.10 -24.60 11.50
C ARG A 153 -34.66 -25.88 10.86
N GLN A 154 -33.90 -26.56 10.01
CA GLN A 154 -34.36 -27.78 9.33
C GLN A 154 -34.51 -28.98 10.26
N THR A 155 -33.67 -29.07 11.30
CA THR A 155 -33.66 -30.22 12.22
C THR A 155 -34.51 -29.98 13.47
N THR A 156 -35.16 -28.83 13.60
CA THR A 156 -36.05 -28.52 14.73
C THR A 156 -37.21 -29.52 14.78
N GLY A 157 -37.46 -30.09 15.95
CA GLY A 157 -38.51 -31.11 16.16
C GLY A 157 -38.10 -32.56 15.89
N ALA A 158 -36.90 -32.81 15.35
CA ALA A 158 -36.40 -34.17 15.13
C ALA A 158 -35.52 -34.65 16.31
N PRO A 159 -35.94 -35.65 17.11
CA PRO A 159 -35.20 -36.08 18.31
C PRO A 159 -33.77 -36.56 17.99
N GLN A 160 -33.57 -37.21 16.84
CA GLN A 160 -32.26 -37.76 16.46
C GLN A 160 -31.15 -36.71 16.29
N TYR A 161 -31.50 -35.44 16.12
CA TYR A 161 -30.54 -34.35 15.88
C TYR A 161 -30.33 -33.45 17.11
N GLN A 162 -30.88 -33.79 18.27
CA GLN A 162 -30.86 -32.91 19.45
C GLN A 162 -29.45 -32.53 19.91
N GLU A 163 -28.54 -33.49 20.02
CA GLU A 163 -27.15 -33.23 20.43
C GLU A 163 -26.41 -32.36 19.38
N GLN A 164 -26.64 -32.64 18.09
CA GLN A 164 -26.01 -31.92 16.99
C GLN A 164 -26.52 -30.48 16.89
N ARG A 165 -27.82 -30.25 17.12
CA ARG A 165 -28.42 -28.92 17.21
C ARG A 165 -27.80 -28.09 18.32
N SER A 166 -27.61 -28.67 19.52
CA SER A 166 -26.97 -27.95 20.64
C SER A 166 -25.58 -27.46 20.24
N LYS A 167 -24.75 -28.32 19.63
CA LYS A 167 -23.41 -27.94 19.16
C LYS A 167 -23.45 -26.84 18.08
N HIS A 168 -24.46 -26.87 17.20
CA HIS A 168 -24.62 -25.84 16.17
C HIS A 168 -25.10 -24.52 16.75
N ILE A 169 -25.98 -24.53 17.75
CA ILE A 169 -26.41 -23.32 18.46
C ILE A 169 -25.20 -22.62 19.07
N ASP A 170 -24.37 -23.33 19.84
CA ASP A 170 -23.18 -22.75 20.46
C ASP A 170 -22.21 -22.17 19.42
N LYS A 171 -22.02 -22.90 18.32
CA LYS A 171 -21.16 -22.45 17.21
C LYS A 171 -21.71 -21.21 16.52
N VAL A 172 -23.02 -21.16 16.26
CA VAL A 172 -23.70 -20.03 15.59
C VAL A 172 -23.57 -18.76 16.42
N TYR A 173 -23.80 -18.83 17.73
CA TYR A 173 -23.62 -17.67 18.61
C TYR A 173 -22.17 -17.22 18.70
N LYS A 174 -21.22 -18.17 18.74
CA LYS A 174 -19.79 -17.85 18.69
C LYS A 174 -19.39 -17.14 17.38
N ASP A 175 -19.86 -17.65 16.25
CA ASP A 175 -19.61 -17.05 14.93
C ASP A 175 -20.27 -15.67 14.83
N PHE A 176 -21.48 -15.50 15.37
CA PHE A 176 -22.19 -14.22 15.42
C PHE A 176 -21.43 -13.16 16.23
N SER A 177 -20.99 -13.50 17.44
CA SER A 177 -20.18 -12.60 18.29
C SER A 177 -18.84 -12.26 17.63
N LYS A 178 -18.20 -13.24 16.97
CA LYS A 178 -16.95 -13.03 16.23
C LYS A 178 -17.13 -12.06 15.05
N ILE A 179 -18.24 -12.15 14.32
CA ILE A 179 -18.54 -11.26 13.19
C ILE A 179 -18.77 -9.84 13.67
N LEU A 180 -19.56 -9.66 14.73
CA LEU A 180 -19.90 -8.34 15.26
C LEU A 180 -18.80 -7.76 16.15
N THR A 181 -17.72 -8.51 16.40
CA THR A 181 -16.62 -8.12 17.30
C THR A 181 -17.12 -7.78 18.71
N ILE A 182 -18.21 -8.43 19.13
CA ILE A 182 -18.80 -8.25 20.45
C ILE A 182 -18.01 -9.14 21.41
N GLU A 183 -17.36 -8.55 22.41
CA GLU A 183 -16.80 -9.32 23.53
C GLU A 183 -17.93 -10.07 24.23
N GLU A 184 -17.71 -11.35 24.56
CA GLU A 184 -18.69 -12.18 25.27
C GLU A 184 -19.17 -11.48 26.56
N GLY A 185 -20.43 -11.06 26.59
CA GLY A 185 -21.08 -10.48 27.79
C GLY A 185 -21.39 -8.98 27.74
N ALA A 186 -21.06 -8.26 26.66
CA ALA A 186 -21.46 -6.86 26.49
C ALA A 186 -22.72 -6.73 25.60
N GLU A 187 -23.75 -6.02 26.06
CA GLU A 187 -24.83 -5.57 25.17
C GLU A 187 -24.26 -4.54 24.19
N PRO A 188 -24.24 -4.82 22.89
CA PRO A 188 -23.66 -3.90 21.92
C PRO A 188 -24.68 -2.81 21.59
N ASP A 189 -24.21 -1.56 21.59
CA ASP A 189 -24.90 -0.53 20.82
C ASP A 189 -24.79 -0.90 19.32
N PRO A 190 -25.92 -1.13 18.61
CA PRO A 190 -25.92 -1.50 17.20
C PRO A 190 -25.13 -0.55 16.31
N VAL A 191 -25.10 0.74 16.65
CA VAL A 191 -24.37 1.76 15.90
C VAL A 191 -22.86 1.57 16.07
N VAL A 192 -22.40 1.33 17.30
CA VAL A 192 -20.99 1.17 17.63
C VAL A 192 -20.42 -0.09 16.99
N ALA A 193 -21.12 -1.22 17.13
CA ALA A 193 -20.69 -2.48 16.54
C ALA A 193 -20.69 -2.45 15.00
N THR A 194 -21.67 -1.75 14.39
CA THR A 194 -21.68 -1.56 12.94
C THR A 194 -20.46 -0.77 12.45
N GLU A 195 -20.08 0.30 13.15
CA GLU A 195 -18.90 1.09 12.76
C GLU A 195 -17.58 0.35 13.05
N VAL A 196 -17.52 -0.51 14.08
CA VAL A 196 -16.35 -1.37 14.34
C VAL A 196 -16.12 -2.36 13.19
N VAL A 197 -17.18 -3.06 12.75
CA VAL A 197 -17.08 -4.00 11.63
C VAL A 197 -16.70 -3.27 10.35
N LYS A 198 -17.36 -2.15 10.04
CA LYS A 198 -17.02 -1.32 8.88
C LYS A 198 -15.57 -0.83 8.93
N LYS A 199 -15.08 -0.39 10.09
CA LYS A 199 -13.70 0.07 10.24
C LYS A 199 -12.70 -1.05 9.92
N LYS A 200 -12.91 -2.24 10.50
CA LYS A 200 -12.05 -3.40 10.24
C LYS A 200 -12.01 -3.79 8.76
N VAL A 201 -13.15 -3.74 8.08
CA VAL A 201 -13.21 -4.00 6.63
C VAL A 201 -12.53 -2.89 5.84
N ARG A 202 -12.73 -1.61 6.20
CA ARG A 202 -12.02 -0.48 5.55
C ARG A 202 -10.50 -0.59 5.69
N ASP A 203 -10.02 -1.07 6.82
CA ASP A 203 -8.60 -1.31 7.06
C ASP A 203 -8.07 -2.42 6.13
N ILE A 204 -8.83 -3.51 5.93
CA ILE A 204 -8.47 -4.59 5.00
C ILE A 204 -8.48 -4.12 3.54
N LEU A 205 -9.39 -3.22 3.18
CA LEU A 205 -9.51 -2.67 1.81
C LEU A 205 -8.51 -1.54 1.51
N ASP A 206 -7.61 -1.23 2.46
CA ASP A 206 -6.65 -0.11 2.40
C ASP A 206 -7.30 1.28 2.18
N ILE A 207 -8.60 1.41 2.44
CA ILE A 207 -9.35 2.66 2.26
C ILE A 207 -8.80 3.76 3.18
N GLU A 208 -8.42 3.40 4.41
CA GLU A 208 -7.86 4.35 5.38
C GLU A 208 -6.52 4.93 4.90
N GLN A 209 -5.69 4.12 4.23
CA GLN A 209 -4.42 4.57 3.67
C GLN A 209 -4.64 5.58 2.54
N LEU A 210 -5.64 5.33 1.67
CA LEU A 210 -6.05 6.26 0.62
C LEU A 210 -6.57 7.59 1.19
N VAL A 211 -7.37 7.54 2.25
CA VAL A 211 -7.88 8.75 2.93
C VAL A 211 -6.75 9.55 3.58
N GLN A 212 -5.80 8.88 4.23
CA GLN A 212 -4.62 9.53 4.82
C GLN A 212 -3.72 10.17 3.76
N LEU A 213 -3.49 9.48 2.65
CA LEU A 213 -2.72 10.00 1.52
C LEU A 213 -3.39 11.25 0.94
N ARG A 214 -4.72 11.23 0.76
CA ARG A 214 -5.50 12.41 0.35
C ARG A 214 -5.34 13.58 1.34
N LYS A 215 -5.41 13.33 2.64
CA LYS A 215 -5.23 14.39 3.66
C LYS A 215 -3.86 15.07 3.54
N ARG A 216 -2.79 14.29 3.42
CA ARG A 216 -1.43 14.81 3.24
C ARG A 216 -1.29 15.65 1.97
N LEU A 217 -1.84 15.19 0.84
CA LEU A 217 -1.81 15.96 -0.41
C LEU A 217 -2.56 17.30 -0.30
N ILE A 218 -3.69 17.34 0.41
CA ILE A 218 -4.43 18.57 0.66
C ILE A 218 -3.63 19.52 1.57
N GLU A 219 -2.99 18.99 2.61
CA GLU A 219 -2.12 19.78 3.50
C GLU A 219 -0.93 20.38 2.73
N GLU A 220 -0.26 19.59 1.89
CA GLU A 220 0.82 20.06 1.02
C GLU A 220 0.35 21.14 0.03
N ALA A 221 -0.80 20.94 -0.61
CA ALA A 221 -1.39 21.92 -1.51
C ALA A 221 -1.73 23.24 -0.80
N ASN A 222 -2.29 23.16 0.41
CA ASN A 222 -2.58 24.34 1.23
C ASN A 222 -1.32 25.08 1.65
N ASN A 223 -0.26 24.35 2.02
CA ASN A 223 1.03 24.95 2.36
C ASN A 223 1.66 25.67 1.16
N ALA A 224 1.55 25.10 -0.04
CA ALA A 224 2.06 25.72 -1.27
C ALA A 224 1.27 26.97 -1.72
N ILE A 225 -0.02 27.05 -1.39
CA ILE A 225 -0.86 28.24 -1.66
C ILE A 225 -0.55 29.37 -0.66
N ASN A 226 -0.14 29.03 0.56
CA ASN A 226 0.15 30.00 1.63
C ASN A 226 1.62 30.48 1.64
N THR A 227 2.47 30.02 0.72
CA THR A 227 3.84 30.50 0.45
C THR A 227 3.90 31.34 -0.81
#